data_AF-A0A660LWU6-F1
#
_entry.id   AF-A0A660LWU6-F1
#
_cell.length_a   1.000
_cell.length_b   1.000
_cell.length_c   1.000
_cell.angle_alpha   90.00
_cell.angle_beta   90.00
_cell.angle_gamma   90.00
#
_symmetry.space_group_name_H-M   'P 1'
#
loop_
_entity.id
_entity.type
_entity.pdbx_description
1 polymer ?
#
loop_
_entity_poly.entity_id
_entity_poly.type
_entity_poly.pdbx_seq_one_letter_code
_entity_poly.pdbx_strand_id
1 'polypeptide(L)'
;MLVHICCSVDSHYFLQRLRKDHPNERIVGYFYDPNIHPYSEFLLRFEDVKRSCEKLGIELICGEYDYEAWLGGTKGLEDEPEKGKRCEYCFDFRMKDSAKKALELGLSKITTTLLMSPKKDFSQLKKALDEAVAGSNLEAVAVDYRKNGGTSEQFILAKKDKLYHQNYCGCVFALKKQRDSQNLPQSELMSELHARALYGSIEARLELYKKVRECEARGEKFHLFRRRFLNYRLLRASVKFQNAVIPSYFVLYS
;
A
#
# COMPACT_ATOMS: atom_id res chain seq x y z
N MET A 1 4.32 -21.21 4.59
CA MET A 1 3.75 -20.00 5.22
C MET A 1 3.37 -18.96 4.18
N LEU A 2 2.14 -18.45 4.25
CA LEU A 2 1.68 -17.30 3.47
C LEU A 2 1.93 -15.99 4.25
N VAL A 3 2.52 -15.00 3.60
CA VAL A 3 2.81 -13.69 4.18
C VAL A 3 1.96 -12.65 3.48
N HIS A 4 0.96 -12.12 4.17
CA HIS A 4 0.19 -11.00 3.69
C HIS A 4 1.06 -9.71 3.64
N ILE A 5 1.01 -8.99 2.51
CA ILE A 5 1.84 -7.82 2.21
C ILE A 5 0.97 -6.62 1.79
N CYS A 6 1.33 -5.43 2.30
CA CYS A 6 0.69 -4.14 1.97
C CYS A 6 1.59 -3.16 1.19
N CYS A 7 2.91 -3.24 1.38
CA CYS A 7 3.89 -2.34 0.78
C CYS A 7 5.29 -2.95 0.83
N SER A 8 6.20 -2.44 0.02
CA SER A 8 7.57 -2.93 -0.11
C SER A 8 8.45 -2.54 1.08
N VAL A 9 8.27 -1.35 1.66
CA VAL A 9 9.06 -0.90 2.82
C VAL A 9 8.89 -1.85 4.01
N ASP A 10 7.66 -2.27 4.30
CA ASP A 10 7.35 -3.23 5.34
C ASP A 10 7.78 -4.64 4.98
N SER A 11 7.43 -5.11 3.77
CA SER A 11 7.71 -6.49 3.39
C SER A 11 9.18 -6.79 3.18
N HIS A 12 9.96 -5.86 2.63
CA HIS A 12 11.34 -6.14 2.23
C HIS A 12 12.22 -6.52 3.43
N TYR A 13 12.09 -5.79 4.54
CA TYR A 13 12.79 -6.14 5.78
C TYR A 13 12.14 -7.34 6.49
N PHE A 14 10.80 -7.36 6.59
CA PHE A 14 10.07 -8.42 7.28
C PHE A 14 10.37 -9.80 6.69
N LEU A 15 10.32 -9.94 5.36
CA LEU A 15 10.57 -11.21 4.66
C LEU A 15 12.01 -11.72 4.88
N GLN A 16 12.99 -10.83 4.94
CA GLN A 16 14.38 -11.21 5.21
C GLN A 16 14.58 -11.74 6.63
N ARG A 17 13.93 -11.12 7.62
CA ARG A 17 13.93 -11.60 9.01
C ARG A 17 13.17 -12.91 9.14
N LEU A 18 11.97 -12.99 8.56
CA LEU A 18 11.13 -14.18 8.59
C LEU A 18 11.84 -15.40 8.00
N ARG A 19 12.54 -15.24 6.87
CA ARG A 19 13.32 -16.33 6.26
C ARG A 19 14.49 -16.78 7.13
N LYS A 20 15.10 -15.88 7.92
CA LYS A 20 16.17 -16.27 8.85
C LYS A 20 15.63 -17.08 10.03
N ASP A 21 14.46 -16.70 10.54
CA ASP A 21 13.83 -17.38 11.67
C ASP A 21 13.17 -18.71 11.23
N HIS A 22 12.78 -18.82 9.96
CA HIS A 22 12.13 -20.00 9.37
C HIS A 22 12.84 -20.46 8.07
N PRO A 23 14.08 -20.95 8.13
CA PRO A 23 14.89 -21.24 6.93
C PRO A 23 14.36 -22.40 6.08
N ASN A 24 13.62 -23.33 6.67
CA ASN A 24 13.07 -24.52 6.00
C ASN A 24 11.60 -24.35 5.59
N GLU A 25 11.00 -23.18 5.84
CA GLU A 25 9.60 -22.92 5.55
C GLU A 25 9.45 -22.33 4.15
N ARG A 26 8.55 -22.89 3.32
CA ARG A 26 8.19 -22.28 2.04
C ARG A 26 7.44 -20.97 2.30
N ILE A 27 8.06 -19.83 2.00
CA ILE A 27 7.44 -18.50 2.15
C ILE A 27 6.84 -18.06 0.81
N VAL A 28 5.55 -17.73 0.82
CA VAL A 28 4.84 -17.15 -0.32
C VAL A 28 4.29 -15.79 0.09
N GLY A 29 4.67 -14.73 -0.63
CA GLY A 29 4.11 -13.40 -0.45
C GLY A 29 2.72 -13.30 -1.09
N TYR A 30 1.80 -12.65 -0.40
CA TYR A 30 0.45 -12.37 -0.90
C TYR A 30 0.15 -10.89 -0.78
N PHE A 31 0.14 -10.18 -1.90
CA PHE A 31 -0.23 -8.77 -1.94
C PHE A 31 -1.75 -8.65 -2.01
N TYR A 32 -2.37 -8.35 -0.87
CA TYR A 32 -3.82 -8.15 -0.78
C TYR A 32 -4.12 -6.94 0.10
N ASP A 33 -4.48 -5.85 -0.57
CA ASP A 33 -4.75 -4.57 0.07
C ASP A 33 -5.82 -3.81 -0.75
N PRO A 34 -7.05 -4.35 -0.82
CA PRO A 34 -8.13 -3.81 -1.64
C PRO A 34 -8.54 -2.40 -1.19
N ASN A 35 -8.19 -2.02 0.03
CA ASN A 35 -8.41 -0.68 0.54
C ASN A 35 -7.46 0.38 -0.02
N ILE A 36 -6.37 0.03 -0.73
CA ILE A 36 -5.49 1.05 -1.32
C ILE A 36 -6.26 1.79 -2.39
N HIS A 37 -6.36 3.11 -2.27
CA HIS A 37 -7.08 3.94 -3.22
C HIS A 37 -6.32 5.25 -3.47
N PRO A 38 -6.18 5.70 -4.72
CA PRO A 38 -6.77 5.16 -5.95
C PRO A 38 -6.08 3.89 -6.46
N TYR A 39 -6.61 3.28 -7.52
CA TYR A 39 -6.03 2.09 -8.15
C TYR A 39 -4.59 2.30 -8.62
N SER A 40 -4.20 3.51 -9.02
CA SER A 40 -2.81 3.81 -9.38
C SER A 40 -1.85 3.65 -8.20
N GLU A 41 -2.27 3.92 -6.96
CA GLU A 41 -1.45 3.67 -5.77
C GLU A 41 -1.36 2.16 -5.49
N PHE A 42 -2.45 1.40 -5.72
CA PHE A 42 -2.45 -0.05 -5.60
C PHE A 42 -1.41 -0.66 -6.54
N LEU A 43 -1.44 -0.28 -7.82
CA LEU A 43 -0.47 -0.72 -8.82
C LEU A 43 0.96 -0.32 -8.44
N LEU A 44 1.16 0.91 -7.95
CA LEU A 44 2.50 1.38 -7.59
C LEU A 44 3.10 0.56 -6.45
N ARG A 45 2.31 0.28 -5.41
CA ARG A 45 2.75 -0.56 -4.30
C ARG A 45 2.95 -2.01 -4.72
N PHE A 46 2.06 -2.57 -5.53
CA PHE A 46 2.18 -3.93 -6.04
C PHE A 46 3.47 -4.11 -6.84
N GLU A 47 3.74 -3.23 -7.81
CA GLU A 47 4.92 -3.33 -8.67
C GLU A 47 6.24 -3.21 -7.87
N ASP A 48 6.28 -2.37 -6.84
CA ASP A 48 7.48 -2.25 -6.00
C ASP A 48 7.63 -3.42 -5.01
N VAL A 49 6.51 -4.01 -4.54
CA VAL A 49 6.53 -5.28 -3.78
C VAL A 49 7.01 -6.42 -4.67
N LYS A 50 6.54 -6.51 -5.91
CA LYS A 50 6.97 -7.51 -6.90
C LYS A 50 8.47 -7.46 -7.13
N ARG A 51 9.00 -6.26 -7.42
CA ARG A 51 10.44 -5.99 -7.53
C ARG A 51 11.20 -6.43 -6.28
N SER A 52 10.68 -6.14 -5.09
CA SER A 52 11.28 -6.55 -3.80
C SER A 52 11.31 -8.08 -3.65
N CYS A 53 10.20 -8.76 -3.93
CA CYS A 53 10.08 -10.21 -3.85
C CYS A 53 10.98 -10.93 -4.87
N GLU A 54 11.08 -10.42 -6.10
CA GLU A 54 12.01 -10.92 -7.13
C GLU A 54 13.47 -10.86 -6.65
N LYS A 55 13.89 -9.74 -6.06
CA LYS A 55 15.25 -9.60 -5.46
C LYS A 55 15.49 -10.58 -4.31
N LEU A 56 14.45 -10.91 -3.55
CA LEU A 56 14.54 -11.85 -2.43
C LEU A 56 14.40 -13.31 -2.87
N GLY A 57 13.99 -13.59 -4.11
CA GLY A 57 13.67 -14.93 -4.58
C GLY A 57 12.42 -15.51 -3.91
N ILE A 58 11.42 -14.67 -3.62
CA ILE A 58 10.17 -15.05 -2.96
C ILE A 58 9.03 -14.98 -3.98
N GLU A 59 8.24 -16.05 -4.06
CA GLU A 59 7.02 -16.08 -4.87
C GLU A 59 6.03 -15.01 -4.37
N LEU A 60 5.45 -14.23 -5.29
CA LEU A 60 4.45 -13.22 -4.96
C LEU A 60 3.17 -13.48 -5.75
N ILE A 61 2.06 -13.56 -5.04
CA ILE A 61 0.72 -13.63 -5.60
C ILE A 61 0.03 -12.29 -5.39
N CYS A 62 -0.59 -11.74 -6.45
CA CYS A 62 -1.46 -10.58 -6.35
C CYS A 62 -2.89 -11.05 -6.08
N GLY A 63 -3.50 -10.57 -5.00
CA GLY A 63 -4.93 -10.77 -4.77
C GLY A 63 -5.78 -9.76 -5.54
N GLU A 64 -7.09 -9.97 -5.53
CA GLU A 64 -8.04 -9.14 -6.28
C GLU A 64 -8.15 -7.73 -5.67
N TYR A 65 -8.41 -6.73 -6.53
CA TYR A 65 -8.62 -5.36 -6.09
C TYR A 65 -10.11 -5.12 -5.75
N ASP A 66 -10.58 -5.77 -4.69
CA ASP A 66 -11.98 -5.79 -4.27
C ASP A 66 -12.41 -4.52 -3.50
N TYR A 67 -12.09 -3.35 -4.08
CA TYR A 67 -12.33 -2.07 -3.43
C TYR A 67 -13.80 -1.85 -3.05
N GLU A 68 -14.74 -2.25 -3.91
CA GLU A 68 -16.18 -2.08 -3.65
C GLU A 68 -16.67 -2.95 -2.49
N ALA A 69 -16.21 -4.20 -2.40
CA ALA A 69 -16.57 -5.10 -1.30
C ALA A 69 -16.01 -4.57 0.04
N TRP A 70 -14.75 -4.13 0.04
CA TRP A 70 -14.14 -3.50 1.21
C TRP A 70 -14.90 -2.22 1.60
N LEU A 71 -15.20 -1.35 0.62
CA LEU A 71 -15.92 -0.09 0.88
C LEU A 71 -17.32 -0.38 1.44
N GLY A 72 -18.01 -1.39 0.92
CA GLY A 72 -19.31 -1.84 1.39
C GLY A 72 -19.32 -2.23 2.87
N GLY A 73 -18.30 -2.95 3.35
CA GLY A 73 -18.20 -3.31 4.77
C GLY A 73 -17.64 -2.20 5.68
N THR A 74 -17.11 -1.11 5.11
CA THR A 74 -16.77 0.09 5.90
C THR A 74 -17.92 1.07 6.10
N LYS A 75 -19.12 0.79 5.57
CA LYS A 75 -20.29 1.65 5.75
C LYS A 75 -20.62 1.84 7.25
N GLY A 76 -20.78 3.08 7.67
CA GLY A 76 -20.98 3.46 9.08
C GLY A 76 -19.68 3.55 9.91
N LEU A 77 -18.51 3.28 9.32
CA LEU A 77 -17.19 3.38 9.95
C LEU A 77 -16.32 4.49 9.31
N GLU A 78 -16.90 5.35 8.47
CA GLU A 78 -16.19 6.34 7.66
C GLU A 78 -15.41 7.33 8.54
N ASP A 79 -16.03 7.78 9.63
CA ASP A 79 -15.49 8.78 10.54
C ASP A 79 -14.69 8.21 11.71
N GLU A 80 -14.57 6.88 11.81
CA GLU A 80 -13.74 6.23 12.84
C GLU A 80 -12.28 6.72 12.78
N PRO A 81 -11.63 6.97 13.93
CA PRO A 81 -10.23 7.38 13.97
C PRO A 81 -9.29 6.29 13.44
N GLU A 82 -8.06 6.67 13.13
CA GLU A 82 -7.01 5.68 12.88
C GLU A 82 -6.82 4.81 14.13
N LYS A 83 -6.61 3.50 13.95
CA LYS A 83 -6.63 2.49 15.03
C LYS A 83 -8.02 2.25 15.67
N GLY A 84 -9.08 2.87 15.16
CA GLY A 84 -10.47 2.60 15.56
C GLY A 84 -11.07 1.38 14.84
N LYS A 85 -12.39 1.23 14.93
CA LYS A 85 -13.13 0.04 14.44
C LYS A 85 -12.97 -0.19 12.93
N ARG A 86 -12.80 0.87 12.15
CA ARG A 86 -12.50 0.77 10.71
C ARG A 86 -11.19 0.02 10.44
N CYS A 87 -10.16 0.25 11.26
CA CYS A 87 -8.89 -0.45 11.10
C CYS A 87 -9.02 -1.93 11.48
N GLU A 88 -9.77 -2.24 12.54
CA GLU A 88 -10.07 -3.63 12.93
C GLU A 88 -10.76 -4.38 11.78
N TYR A 89 -11.87 -3.84 11.25
CA TYR A 89 -12.54 -4.40 10.09
C TYR A 89 -11.59 -4.62 8.90
N CYS A 90 -10.75 -3.62 8.61
CA CYS A 90 -9.80 -3.70 7.49
C CYS A 90 -8.79 -4.83 7.68
N PHE A 91 -8.29 -5.05 8.90
CA PHE A 91 -7.39 -6.15 9.19
C PHE A 91 -8.10 -7.49 9.05
N ASP A 92 -9.30 -7.63 9.62
CA ASP A 92 -10.08 -8.87 9.54
C ASP A 92 -10.38 -9.24 8.08
N PHE A 93 -10.81 -8.27 7.27
CA PHE A 93 -11.10 -8.46 5.85
C PHE A 93 -9.89 -9.06 5.13
N ARG A 94 -8.70 -8.49 5.37
CA ARG A 94 -7.46 -8.89 4.70
C ARG A 94 -6.90 -10.20 5.22
N MET A 95 -6.96 -10.44 6.54
CA MET A 95 -6.45 -11.67 7.15
C MET A 95 -7.33 -12.87 6.79
N LYS A 96 -8.66 -12.70 6.75
CA LYS A 96 -9.60 -13.76 6.33
C LYS A 96 -9.36 -14.18 4.89
N ASP A 97 -9.15 -13.23 3.98
CA ASP A 97 -8.81 -13.57 2.59
C ASP A 97 -7.45 -14.27 2.48
N SER A 98 -6.45 -13.79 3.24
CA SER A 98 -5.14 -14.43 3.32
C SER A 98 -5.22 -15.87 3.85
N ALA A 99 -6.07 -16.14 4.84
CA ALA A 99 -6.32 -17.50 5.34
C ALA A 99 -6.92 -18.40 4.26
N LYS A 100 -7.92 -17.93 3.51
CA LYS A 100 -8.48 -18.67 2.36
C LYS A 100 -7.40 -18.99 1.33
N LYS A 101 -6.60 -17.99 0.93
CA LYS A 101 -5.51 -18.17 -0.02
C LYS A 101 -4.46 -19.16 0.47
N ALA A 102 -4.15 -19.16 1.77
CA ALA A 102 -3.20 -20.11 2.35
C ALA A 102 -3.71 -21.56 2.28
N LEU A 103 -5.00 -21.79 2.53
CA LEU A 103 -5.64 -23.10 2.40
C LEU A 103 -5.65 -23.58 0.94
N GLU A 104 -6.00 -22.71 -0.01
CA GLU A 104 -5.96 -23.02 -1.45
C GLU A 104 -4.57 -23.48 -1.93
N LEU A 105 -3.51 -22.90 -1.36
CA LEU A 105 -2.13 -23.22 -1.68
C LEU A 105 -1.56 -24.41 -0.87
N GLY A 106 -2.35 -25.01 0.03
CA GLY A 106 -1.91 -26.09 0.90
C GLY A 106 -0.84 -25.67 1.92
N LEU A 107 -0.82 -24.40 2.32
CA LEU A 107 0.09 -23.87 3.33
C LEU A 107 -0.52 -24.04 4.73
N SER A 108 0.33 -24.20 5.75
CA SER A 108 -0.09 -24.46 7.13
C SER A 108 -0.05 -23.22 8.04
N LYS A 109 0.51 -22.10 7.59
CA LYS A 109 0.74 -20.91 8.42
C LYS A 109 0.45 -19.62 7.67
N ILE A 110 -0.05 -18.61 8.38
CA ILE A 110 -0.19 -17.25 7.88
C ILE A 110 0.48 -16.22 8.80
N THR A 111 0.94 -15.12 8.22
CA THR A 111 1.42 -13.94 8.94
C THR A 111 1.19 -12.67 8.10
N THR A 112 1.52 -11.50 8.64
CA THR A 112 1.32 -10.22 7.98
C THR A 112 2.47 -9.25 8.21
N THR A 113 2.89 -8.56 7.14
CA THR A 113 3.91 -7.50 7.24
C THR A 113 3.39 -6.26 7.97
N LEU A 114 2.06 -6.14 8.19
CA LEU A 114 1.47 -5.04 8.96
C LEU A 114 2.03 -4.96 10.39
N LEU A 115 2.56 -6.07 10.93
CA LEU A 115 3.23 -6.13 12.22
C LEU A 115 4.48 -5.23 12.31
N MET A 116 5.06 -4.83 11.16
CA MET A 116 6.16 -3.87 11.10
C MET A 116 5.72 -2.43 11.36
N SER A 117 4.45 -2.10 11.18
CA SER A 117 4.04 -0.71 11.19
C SER A 117 3.97 -0.17 12.62
N PRO A 118 4.68 0.93 12.96
CA PRO A 118 4.53 1.60 14.26
C PRO A 118 3.18 2.33 14.38
N LYS A 119 2.51 2.58 13.26
CA LYS A 119 1.23 3.28 13.20
C LYS A 119 0.03 2.35 13.40
N LYS A 120 0.24 1.03 13.41
CA LYS A 120 -0.83 0.04 13.61
C LYS A 120 -0.73 -0.56 15.00
N ASP A 121 -1.88 -0.97 15.54
CA ASP A 121 -1.93 -1.63 16.82
C ASP A 121 -1.58 -3.12 16.66
N PHE A 122 -0.58 -3.58 17.42
CA PHE A 122 -0.10 -4.96 17.32
C PHE A 122 -1.13 -5.96 17.86
N SER A 123 -1.88 -5.59 18.90
CA SER A 123 -2.89 -6.48 19.51
C SER A 123 -4.09 -6.68 18.57
N GLN A 124 -4.55 -5.63 17.89
CA GLN A 124 -5.58 -5.73 16.85
C GLN A 124 -5.13 -6.64 15.70
N LEU A 125 -3.88 -6.52 15.23
CA LEU A 125 -3.35 -7.35 14.17
C LEU A 125 -3.20 -8.82 14.58
N LYS A 126 -2.72 -9.08 15.79
CA LYS A 126 -2.62 -10.43 16.34
C LYS A 126 -4.02 -11.06 16.44
N LYS A 127 -4.99 -10.32 16.98
CA LYS A 127 -6.38 -10.76 17.06
C LYS A 127 -6.95 -11.10 15.68
N ALA A 128 -6.77 -10.23 14.68
CA ALA A 128 -7.23 -10.46 13.31
C ALA A 128 -6.60 -11.72 12.68
N LEU A 129 -5.32 -11.99 12.94
CA LEU A 129 -4.66 -13.22 12.50
C LEU A 129 -5.25 -14.46 13.20
N ASP A 130 -5.40 -14.42 14.53
CA ASP A 130 -5.94 -15.51 15.33
C ASP A 130 -7.38 -15.84 14.90
N GLU A 131 -8.20 -14.82 14.67
CA GLU A 131 -9.58 -14.98 14.18
C GLU A 131 -9.64 -15.48 12.74
N ALA A 132 -8.70 -15.09 11.88
CA ALA A 132 -8.68 -15.53 10.49
C ALA A 132 -8.35 -17.02 10.34
N VAL A 133 -7.59 -17.60 11.27
CA VAL A 133 -7.27 -19.03 11.28
C VAL A 133 -8.24 -19.87 12.10
N ALA A 134 -9.11 -19.23 12.90
CA ALA A 134 -10.03 -19.92 13.79
C ALA A 134 -10.93 -20.91 13.03
N GLY A 135 -10.96 -22.16 13.49
CA GLY A 135 -11.73 -23.23 12.85
C GLY A 135 -11.07 -23.85 11.60
N SER A 136 -9.82 -23.51 11.30
CA SER A 136 -9.02 -24.13 10.24
C SER A 136 -7.78 -24.82 10.80
N ASN A 137 -7.05 -25.55 9.94
CA ASN A 137 -5.76 -26.15 10.28
C ASN A 137 -4.57 -25.18 10.11
N LEU A 138 -4.83 -23.88 9.99
CA LEU A 138 -3.80 -22.85 9.86
C LEU A 138 -3.29 -22.41 11.24
N GLU A 139 -2.00 -22.10 11.30
CA GLU A 139 -1.35 -21.42 12.43
C GLU A 139 -1.15 -19.94 12.12
N ALA A 140 -1.57 -19.07 13.04
CA ALA A 140 -1.26 -17.64 13.00
C ALA A 140 0.13 -17.37 13.60
N VAL A 141 1.02 -16.75 12.83
CA VAL A 141 2.36 -16.37 13.27
C VAL A 141 2.44 -14.85 13.42
N ALA A 142 2.55 -14.37 14.66
CA ALA A 142 2.65 -12.95 14.97
C ALA A 142 4.02 -12.61 15.60
N VAL A 143 4.95 -12.12 14.79
CA VAL A 143 6.31 -11.76 15.22
C VAL A 143 6.51 -10.25 15.19
N ASP A 144 7.11 -9.70 16.25
CA ASP A 144 7.44 -8.27 16.35
C ASP A 144 8.90 -8.00 15.99
N TYR A 145 9.16 -7.79 14.70
CA TYR A 145 10.49 -7.43 14.19
C TYR A 145 10.85 -5.95 14.35
N ARG A 146 10.01 -5.13 15.00
CA ARG A 146 10.32 -3.71 15.28
C ARG A 146 11.26 -3.54 16.46
N LYS A 147 11.27 -4.54 17.37
CA LYS A 147 12.13 -4.57 18.56
C LYS A 147 13.62 -4.53 18.18
N ASN A 148 14.45 -4.14 19.12
CA ASN A 148 15.93 -4.12 18.97
C ASN A 148 16.42 -3.30 17.75
N GLY A 149 15.73 -2.21 17.40
CA GLY A 149 16.16 -1.31 16.32
C GLY A 149 15.68 -1.70 14.91
N GLY A 150 14.84 -2.73 14.77
CA GLY A 150 14.39 -3.21 13.46
C GLY A 150 13.66 -2.16 12.61
N THR A 151 12.96 -1.20 13.23
CA THR A 151 12.38 -0.05 12.50
C THR A 151 13.45 0.81 11.82
N SER A 152 14.57 1.07 12.50
CA SER A 152 15.67 1.86 11.93
C SER A 152 16.37 1.09 10.80
N GLU A 153 16.60 -0.21 10.99
CA GLU A 153 17.18 -1.09 9.97
C GLU A 153 16.29 -1.17 8.72
N GLN A 154 14.98 -1.29 8.91
CA GLN A 154 14.00 -1.24 7.83
C GLN A 154 14.14 0.02 6.98
N PHE A 155 14.22 1.21 7.61
CA PHE A 155 14.36 2.47 6.87
C PHE A 155 15.69 2.56 6.12
N ILE A 156 16.79 2.10 6.72
CA ILE A 156 18.10 2.07 6.07
C ILE A 156 18.04 1.18 4.82
N LEU A 157 17.43 0.00 4.95
CA LEU A 157 17.31 -0.96 3.87
C LEU A 157 16.40 -0.47 2.74
N ALA A 158 15.23 0.09 3.08
CA ALA A 158 14.32 0.68 2.12
C ALA A 158 14.98 1.83 1.32
N LYS A 159 15.81 2.65 1.97
CA LYS A 159 16.58 3.71 1.30
C LYS A 159 17.68 3.13 0.41
N LYS A 160 18.40 2.12 0.88
CA LYS A 160 19.46 1.43 0.13
C LYS A 160 18.91 0.82 -1.17
N ASP A 161 17.78 0.15 -1.08
CA ASP A 161 17.15 -0.55 -2.22
C ASP A 161 16.19 0.34 -3.02
N LYS A 162 16.10 1.61 -2.64
CA LYS A 162 15.32 2.65 -3.34
C LYS A 162 13.87 2.21 -3.51
N LEU A 163 13.27 1.70 -2.43
CA LEU A 163 11.88 1.25 -2.39
C LEU A 163 10.93 2.45 -2.40
N TYR A 164 9.72 2.24 -2.89
CA TYR A 164 8.64 3.21 -2.83
C TYR A 164 8.14 3.37 -1.40
N HIS A 165 8.35 4.57 -0.85
CA HIS A 165 7.83 4.94 0.45
C HIS A 165 6.55 5.76 0.29
N GLN A 166 5.42 5.12 0.57
CA GLN A 166 4.10 5.73 0.58
C GLN A 166 3.98 6.84 1.65
N ASN A 167 3.13 7.85 1.40
CA ASN A 167 2.92 8.97 2.34
C ASN A 167 1.63 8.86 3.19
N TYR A 168 0.81 7.83 2.97
CA TYR A 168 -0.45 7.57 3.69
C TYR A 168 -0.73 6.07 3.80
N CYS A 169 -1.70 5.68 4.64
CA CYS A 169 -2.03 4.28 4.88
C CYS A 169 -2.44 3.52 3.60
N GLY A 170 -3.15 4.18 2.69
CA GLY A 170 -3.70 3.59 1.47
C GLY A 170 -5.20 3.80 1.34
N CYS A 171 -5.98 3.77 2.44
CA CYS A 171 -7.42 3.93 2.36
C CYS A 171 -7.87 5.39 2.17
N VAL A 172 -9.00 5.55 1.47
CA VAL A 172 -9.60 6.86 1.14
C VAL A 172 -9.91 7.69 2.39
N PHE A 173 -10.32 7.05 3.49
CA PHE A 173 -10.63 7.72 4.75
C PHE A 173 -9.38 8.25 5.45
N ALA A 174 -8.30 7.47 5.47
CA ALA A 174 -7.02 7.93 6.02
C ALA A 174 -6.41 9.04 5.15
N LEU A 175 -6.54 8.94 3.82
CA LEU A 175 -6.12 9.98 2.90
C LEU A 175 -6.87 11.29 3.17
N LYS A 176 -8.20 11.24 3.26
CA LYS A 176 -9.06 12.40 3.57
C LYS A 176 -8.61 13.09 4.87
N LYS A 177 -8.60 12.36 5.99
CA LYS A 177 -8.19 12.91 7.29
C LYS A 177 -6.78 13.51 7.29
N GLN A 178 -5.84 12.88 6.58
CA GLN A 178 -4.48 13.40 6.48
C GLN A 178 -4.43 14.70 5.66
N ARG A 179 -5.15 14.79 4.54
CA ARG A 179 -5.16 15.99 3.68
C ARG A 179 -5.90 17.14 4.33
N ASP A 180 -7.02 16.87 4.99
CA ASP A 180 -7.80 17.85 5.75
C ASP A 180 -6.95 18.49 6.86
N SER A 181 -6.21 17.69 7.64
CA SER A 181 -5.33 18.21 8.70
C SER A 181 -4.13 19.02 8.18
N GLN A 182 -3.76 18.82 6.90
CA GLN A 182 -2.71 19.58 6.22
C GLN A 182 -3.25 20.81 5.49
N ASN A 183 -4.57 21.00 5.45
CA ASN A 183 -5.24 21.99 4.61
C ASN A 183 -4.81 21.86 3.13
N LEU A 184 -4.69 20.62 2.63
CA LEU A 184 -4.31 20.31 1.27
C LEU A 184 -5.46 19.61 0.53
N PRO A 185 -5.60 19.80 -0.80
CA PRO A 185 -6.55 19.02 -1.58
C PRO A 185 -6.12 17.55 -1.66
N GLN A 186 -7.09 16.64 -1.86
CA GLN A 186 -6.85 15.21 -2.13
C GLN A 186 -6.34 15.00 -3.56
N SER A 187 -5.16 15.52 -3.85
CA SER A 187 -4.55 15.52 -5.19
C SER A 187 -4.32 14.13 -5.79
N GLU A 188 -4.26 13.11 -4.93
CA GLU A 188 -4.19 11.69 -5.28
C GLU A 188 -5.45 11.19 -5.97
N LEU A 189 -6.61 11.80 -5.70
CA LEU A 189 -7.90 11.43 -6.29
C LEU A 189 -8.25 12.28 -7.51
N MET A 190 -7.34 13.15 -7.93
CA MET A 190 -7.55 14.07 -9.04
C MET A 190 -6.85 13.53 -10.29
N SER A 191 -7.64 13.32 -11.34
CA SER A 191 -7.13 13.05 -12.68
C SER A 191 -7.36 14.28 -13.57
N GLU A 192 -6.37 14.65 -14.37
CA GLU A 192 -6.57 15.67 -15.40
C GLU A 192 -7.19 15.04 -16.65
N LEU A 193 -8.10 15.79 -17.31
CA LEU A 193 -8.71 15.35 -18.57
C LEU A 193 -7.70 15.34 -19.73
N HIS A 194 -6.59 16.07 -19.60
CA HIS A 194 -5.54 16.16 -20.61
C HIS A 194 -4.32 15.34 -20.21
N ALA A 195 -3.54 14.89 -21.19
CA ALA A 195 -2.33 14.08 -20.99
C ALA A 195 -1.11 14.88 -20.50
N ARG A 196 -1.33 15.91 -19.66
CA ARG A 196 -0.25 16.72 -19.11
C ARG A 196 0.57 15.90 -18.12
N ALA A 197 1.89 16.11 -18.10
CA ALA A 197 2.75 15.52 -17.10
C ALA A 197 2.42 16.06 -15.70
N LEU A 198 1.67 15.28 -14.93
CA LEU A 198 1.35 15.57 -13.53
C LEU A 198 2.53 15.22 -12.63
N TYR A 199 3.60 16.02 -12.63
CA TYR A 199 4.74 15.75 -11.76
C TYR A 199 4.31 15.61 -10.29
N GLY A 200 4.89 14.62 -9.60
CA GLY A 200 4.54 14.31 -8.21
C GLY A 200 3.19 13.61 -8.00
N SER A 201 2.41 13.34 -9.05
CA SER A 201 1.26 12.42 -9.02
C SER A 201 1.70 10.97 -8.80
N ILE A 202 0.73 10.10 -8.57
CA ILE A 202 0.98 8.65 -8.45
C ILE A 202 1.39 8.08 -9.82
N GLU A 203 0.78 8.56 -10.90
CA GLU A 203 1.07 8.18 -12.29
C GLU A 203 2.51 8.54 -12.67
N ALA A 204 2.97 9.75 -12.31
CA ALA A 204 4.35 10.16 -12.52
C ALA A 204 5.34 9.31 -11.68
N ARG A 205 4.94 8.85 -10.50
CA ARG A 205 5.75 7.93 -9.68
C ARG A 205 5.77 6.53 -10.28
N LEU A 206 4.66 6.02 -10.79
CA LEU A 206 4.60 4.74 -11.53
C LEU A 206 5.61 4.73 -12.67
N GLU A 207 5.62 5.78 -13.49
CA GLU A 207 6.57 5.90 -14.60
C GLU A 207 8.02 6.02 -14.12
N LEU A 208 8.28 6.74 -13.02
CA LEU A 208 9.60 6.79 -12.39
C LEU A 208 10.07 5.40 -11.94
N TYR A 209 9.23 4.64 -11.23
CA TYR A 209 9.59 3.34 -10.70
C TYR A 209 9.69 2.27 -11.81
N LYS A 210 8.99 2.44 -12.93
CA LYS A 210 9.23 1.66 -14.15
C LYS A 210 10.65 1.87 -14.67
N LYS A 211 11.10 3.12 -14.82
CA LYS A 211 12.48 3.46 -15.23
C LYS A 211 13.52 2.93 -14.25
N VAL A 212 13.23 2.95 -12.95
CA VAL A 212 14.08 2.33 -11.92
C VAL A 212 14.30 0.85 -12.23
N ARG A 213 13.24 0.09 -12.51
CA ARG A 213 13.34 -1.34 -12.85
C ARG A 213 14.12 -1.56 -14.15
N GLU A 214 13.89 -0.73 -15.17
CA GLU A 214 14.62 -0.80 -16.44
C GLU A 214 16.13 -0.52 -16.28
N CYS A 215 16.50 0.45 -15.44
CA CYS A 215 17.90 0.72 -15.11
C CYS A 215 18.53 -0.44 -14.32
N GLU A 216 17.80 -1.01 -13.35
CA GLU A 216 18.28 -2.19 -12.60
C GLU A 216 18.49 -3.41 -13.50
N ALA A 217 17.56 -3.69 -14.41
CA ALA A 217 17.66 -4.79 -15.37
C ALA A 217 18.87 -4.63 -16.33
N ARG A 218 19.23 -3.38 -16.66
CA ARG A 218 20.41 -3.05 -17.48
C ARG A 218 21.72 -2.96 -16.68
N GLY A 219 21.67 -3.13 -15.35
CA GLY A 219 22.85 -2.98 -14.49
C GLY A 219 23.39 -1.55 -14.42
N GLU A 220 22.57 -0.55 -14.77
CA GLU A 220 22.97 0.86 -14.79
C GLU A 220 23.04 1.43 -13.38
N LYS A 221 24.06 2.26 -13.12
CA LYS A 221 24.12 3.05 -11.89
C LYS A 221 23.17 4.25 -12.02
N PHE A 222 22.28 4.40 -11.04
CA PHE A 222 21.36 5.54 -10.97
C PHE A 222 21.17 6.02 -9.53
N HIS A 223 20.75 7.27 -9.40
CA HIS A 223 20.40 7.91 -8.13
C HIS A 223 19.02 8.54 -8.21
N LEU A 224 18.20 8.35 -7.18
CA LEU A 224 16.92 9.02 -7.03
C LEU A 224 17.11 10.29 -6.20
N PHE A 225 16.76 11.44 -6.78
CA PHE A 225 16.83 12.73 -6.10
C PHE A 225 15.42 13.24 -5.82
N ARG A 226 15.19 13.69 -4.59
CA ARG A 226 13.95 14.40 -4.24
C ARG A 226 14.11 15.87 -4.62
N ARG A 227 13.34 16.34 -5.59
CA ARG A 227 13.27 17.76 -5.96
C ARG A 227 11.97 18.38 -5.48
N ARG A 228 12.05 19.60 -4.97
CA ARG A 228 10.87 20.46 -4.74
C ARG A 228 10.70 21.31 -6.00
N PHE A 229 9.48 21.44 -6.46
CA PHE A 229 9.13 22.28 -7.59
C PHE A 229 7.74 22.86 -7.35
N LEU A 230 7.43 23.97 -8.00
CA LEU A 230 6.12 24.60 -7.94
C LEU A 230 5.18 23.85 -8.89
N ASN A 231 4.10 23.29 -8.36
CA ASN A 231 3.11 22.57 -9.14
C ASN A 231 1.78 23.33 -9.12
N TYR A 232 1.21 23.57 -10.29
CA TYR A 232 -0.08 24.25 -10.45
C TYR A 232 -1.13 23.25 -10.88
N ARG A 233 -2.20 23.14 -10.09
CA ARG A 233 -3.37 22.30 -10.38
C ARG A 233 -4.63 23.15 -10.39
N LEU A 234 -5.48 22.94 -11.40
CA LEU A 234 -6.80 23.57 -11.45
C LEU A 234 -7.73 22.87 -10.45
N LEU A 235 -8.03 23.53 -9.34
CA LEU A 235 -8.91 22.96 -8.31
C LEU A 235 -10.39 23.18 -8.62
N ARG A 236 -10.73 24.35 -9.17
CA ARG A 236 -12.09 24.75 -9.50
C ARG A 236 -12.07 25.71 -10.68
N ALA A 237 -13.04 25.56 -11.57
CA ALA A 237 -13.32 26.52 -12.63
C ALA A 237 -14.81 26.51 -12.97
N SER A 238 -15.34 27.64 -13.41
CA SER A 238 -16.73 27.79 -13.83
C SER A 238 -16.84 28.83 -14.94
N VAL A 239 -17.68 28.57 -15.95
CA VAL A 239 -18.06 29.56 -16.96
C VAL A 239 -19.48 30.01 -16.63
N LYS A 240 -19.73 31.32 -16.69
CA LYS A 240 -21.05 31.90 -16.46
C LYS A 240 -21.53 32.66 -17.68
N PHE A 241 -22.78 32.45 -18.06
CA PHE A 241 -23.49 33.24 -19.07
C PHE A 241 -24.77 33.79 -18.43
N GLN A 242 -24.99 35.11 -18.50
CA GLN A 242 -26.14 35.78 -17.84
C GLN A 242 -26.32 35.38 -16.36
N ASN A 243 -25.21 35.35 -15.60
CA ASN A 243 -25.15 34.89 -14.20
C ASN A 243 -25.49 33.40 -13.94
N ALA A 244 -25.82 32.61 -14.95
CA ALA A 244 -26.01 31.17 -14.84
C ALA A 244 -24.70 30.42 -15.12
N VAL A 245 -24.37 29.42 -14.29
CA VAL A 245 -23.23 28.50 -14.54
C VAL A 245 -23.61 27.55 -15.66
N ILE A 246 -22.79 27.47 -16.70
CA ILE A 246 -23.01 26.57 -17.83
C ILE A 246 -22.10 25.33 -17.73
N PRO A 247 -22.61 24.11 -18.03
CA PRO A 247 -21.77 22.92 -18.10
C PRO A 247 -20.60 23.15 -19.07
N SER A 248 -19.38 23.01 -18.58
CA SER A 248 -18.16 23.31 -19.33
C SER A 248 -17.05 22.36 -18.92
N TYR A 249 -16.24 21.92 -19.89
CA TYR A 249 -14.98 21.24 -19.63
C TYR A 249 -13.84 22.25 -19.67
N PHE A 250 -13.00 22.24 -18.63
CA PHE A 250 -11.83 23.10 -18.56
C PHE A 250 -10.62 22.34 -19.07
N VAL A 251 -10.16 22.71 -20.27
CA VAL A 251 -8.93 22.21 -20.83
C VAL A 251 -7.83 23.24 -20.55
N LEU A 252 -6.82 22.84 -19.78
CA LEU A 252 -5.64 23.66 -19.55
C LEU A 252 -4.74 23.55 -20.78
N TYR A 253 -4.52 24.68 -21.46
CA TYR A 253 -3.45 24.79 -22.44
C TYR A 253 -2.14 25.07 -21.71
N SER A 254 -1.19 24.13 -21.75
CA SER A 254 0.22 24.37 -21.40
C SER A 254 1.12 23.40 -22.12
#